data_AF-A0A7C1TYS5-F1
#
_entry.id   AF-A0A7C1TYS5-F1
#
_cell.length_a   1.000
_cell.length_b   1.000
_cell.length_c   1.000
_cell.angle_alpha   90.00
_cell.angle_beta   90.00
_cell.angle_gamma   90.00
#
_symmetry.space_group_name_H-M   'P 1'
#
loop_
_entity.id
_entity.type
_entity.pdbx_description
1 polymer ?
#
loop_
_entity_poly.entity_id
_entity_poly.type
_entity_poly.pdbx_seq_one_letter_code
_entity_poly.pdbx_strand_id
1 'polypeptide(L)'
;MIILLSKQVERLHVQCARITGLEKEIEALKNKLAKNSRNSSKPPSSDGYGKPKPKSPRKKSGRKSGGQPGHKGSTLKQVEHPNHAQEHAVTQCNHCHADLSQQASIQHEARQVFDLVEINVCVTVHCVQIKTCFPLCRSRQGRVSGGSVTQHQQQWVAELSQCLLGAKREVDDAKAANAPSLMASRITYFDRCYSRLLRAGRDELPLLPVDKNKKRGRPKQHKVKNLHDRLVNHKGAGVFIRRLTAL
;
A
#
# COMPACT_ATOMS: atom_id res chain seq x y z
N MET A 1 64.88 23.91 55.73
CA MET A 1 63.47 24.35 55.57
C MET A 1 63.16 24.75 54.12
N ILE A 2 63.92 25.67 53.50
CA ILE A 2 63.71 26.15 52.11
C ILE A 2 63.75 25.01 51.06
N ILE A 3 64.72 24.10 51.15
CA ILE A 3 64.87 22.96 50.21
C ILE A 3 63.71 21.95 50.30
N LEU A 4 63.07 21.84 51.48
CA LEU A 4 61.94 20.91 51.67
C LEU A 4 60.67 21.49 51.03
N LEU A 5 60.46 22.81 51.19
CA LEU A 5 59.36 23.54 50.59
C LEU A 5 59.45 23.54 49.06
N SER A 6 60.64 23.72 48.48
CA SER A 6 60.82 23.67 47.01
C SER A 6 60.49 22.28 46.43
N LYS A 7 60.96 21.20 47.07
CA LYS A 7 60.61 19.82 46.68
C LYS A 7 59.11 19.53 46.79
N GLN A 8 58.43 20.15 47.75
CA GLN A 8 56.99 19.99 47.92
C GLN A 8 56.19 20.75 46.86
N VAL A 9 56.64 21.94 46.46
CA VAL A 9 56.05 22.72 45.35
C VAL A 9 56.23 21.99 44.00
N GLU A 10 57.41 21.44 43.74
CA GLU A 10 57.65 20.63 42.54
C GLU A 10 56.72 19.40 42.49
N ARG A 11 56.57 18.71 43.63
CA ARG A 11 55.65 17.56 43.74
C ARG A 11 54.20 17.96 43.49
N LEU A 12 53.76 19.11 44.00
CA LEU A 12 52.42 19.64 43.77
C LEU A 12 52.20 19.99 42.29
N HIS A 13 53.18 20.63 41.63
CA HIS A 13 53.09 20.94 40.20
C HIS A 13 52.98 19.67 39.34
N VAL A 14 53.78 18.65 39.64
CA VAL A 14 53.71 17.35 38.94
C VAL A 14 52.36 16.68 39.18
N GLN A 15 51.81 16.75 40.39
CA GLN A 15 50.50 16.20 40.71
C GLN A 15 49.37 16.94 39.98
N CYS A 16 49.39 18.28 39.95
CA CYS A 16 48.40 19.07 39.21
C CYS A 16 48.44 18.79 37.71
N ALA A 17 49.64 18.66 37.12
CA ALA A 17 49.80 18.28 35.71
C ALA A 17 49.20 16.88 35.44
N ARG A 18 49.38 15.93 36.35
CA ARG A 18 48.81 14.59 36.22
C ARG A 18 47.29 14.57 36.38
N ILE A 19 46.75 15.33 37.34
CA ILE A 19 45.30 15.45 37.55
C ILE A 19 44.63 16.02 36.31
N THR A 20 45.15 17.13 35.78
CA THR A 20 44.61 17.75 34.56
C THR A 20 44.69 16.82 33.33
N GLY A 21 45.74 16.01 33.22
CA GLY A 21 45.84 14.98 32.17
C GLY A 21 44.77 13.90 32.32
N LEU A 22 44.59 13.37 33.53
CA LEU A 22 43.58 12.35 33.83
C LEU A 22 42.16 12.88 33.66
N GLU A 23 41.89 14.12 34.05
CA GLU A 23 40.59 14.76 33.86
C GLU A 23 40.24 14.87 32.37
N LYS A 24 41.20 15.28 31.52
CA LYS A 24 41.02 15.31 30.06
C LYS A 24 40.76 13.93 29.48
N GLU A 25 41.47 12.90 29.94
CA GLU A 25 41.24 11.53 29.50
C GLU A 25 39.86 11.02 29.92
N ILE A 26 39.46 11.26 31.17
CA ILE A 26 38.13 10.90 31.68
C ILE A 26 37.05 11.59 30.85
N GLU A 27 37.21 12.87 30.53
CA GLU A 27 36.25 13.60 29.71
C GLU A 27 36.20 13.05 28.27
N ALA A 28 37.35 12.77 27.67
CA ALA A 28 37.42 12.16 26.33
C ALA A 28 36.77 10.76 26.30
N LEU A 29 36.98 9.94 27.33
CA LEU A 29 36.38 8.62 27.45
C LEU A 29 34.86 8.71 27.69
N LYS A 30 34.40 9.61 28.56
CA LYS A 30 32.96 9.88 28.77
C LYS A 30 32.30 10.34 27.47
N ASN A 31 32.94 11.23 26.72
CA ASN A 31 32.44 11.71 25.43
C ASN A 31 32.40 10.59 24.38
N LYS A 32 33.33 9.63 24.40
CA LYS A 32 33.27 8.45 23.52
C LYS A 32 32.11 7.52 23.89
N LEU A 33 31.83 7.32 25.17
CA LEU A 33 30.73 6.47 25.66
C LEU A 33 29.34 7.10 25.44
N ALA A 34 29.23 8.43 25.48
CA ALA A 34 27.96 9.14 25.27
C ALA A 34 27.49 9.20 23.79
N LYS A 35 28.33 8.77 22.84
CA LYS A 35 28.02 8.77 21.40
C LYS A 35 27.16 7.57 21.01
N ASN A 36 25.95 7.82 20.56
CA ASN A 36 25.01 6.83 20.01
C ASN A 36 24.57 7.23 18.58
N SER A 37 23.78 6.38 17.92
CA SER A 37 23.26 6.65 16.57
C SER A 37 22.42 7.92 16.44
N ARG A 38 21.92 8.49 17.53
CA ARG A 38 21.10 9.72 17.53
C ARG A 38 21.93 11.00 17.50
N ASN A 39 23.18 10.97 17.98
CA ASN A 39 23.99 12.18 18.16
C ASN A 39 25.37 12.12 17.49
N SER A 40 25.70 11.05 16.75
CA SER A 40 27.07 10.88 16.21
C SER A 40 27.17 10.32 14.79
N SER A 41 26.09 10.37 14.00
CA SER A 41 26.02 9.84 12.62
C SER A 41 26.44 8.36 12.48
N LYS A 42 26.60 7.65 13.60
CA LYS A 42 26.86 6.21 13.63
C LYS A 42 25.60 5.47 13.23
N PRO A 43 25.71 4.40 12.42
CA PRO A 43 24.54 3.63 12.06
C PRO A 43 23.90 3.00 13.32
N PRO A 44 22.56 2.91 13.38
CA PRO A 44 21.86 2.30 14.51
C PRO A 44 22.24 0.85 14.77
N SER A 45 22.93 0.16 13.85
CA SER A 45 23.48 -1.18 14.06
C SER A 45 24.60 -1.20 15.12
N SER A 46 25.38 -0.13 15.24
CA SER A 46 26.56 -0.04 16.13
C SER A 46 26.25 0.17 17.62
N ASP A 47 25.00 0.53 17.98
CA ASP A 47 24.60 0.78 19.38
C ASP A 47 24.38 -0.50 20.23
N GLY A 48 24.67 -1.70 19.68
CA GLY A 48 24.61 -2.97 20.42
C GLY A 48 23.25 -3.31 21.06
N TYR A 49 23.25 -3.99 22.20
CA TYR A 49 22.02 -4.39 22.93
C TYR A 49 21.35 -3.25 23.71
N GLY A 50 21.98 -2.07 23.80
CA GLY A 50 21.46 -0.90 24.51
C GLY A 50 20.41 -0.09 23.72
N LYS A 51 20.02 -0.55 22.53
CA LYS A 51 19.05 0.12 21.67
C LYS A 51 17.66 0.12 22.32
N PRO A 52 16.96 1.26 22.38
CA PRO A 52 15.58 1.27 22.81
C PRO A 52 14.75 0.40 21.86
N LYS A 53 13.93 -0.50 22.40
CA LYS A 53 13.03 -1.32 21.58
C LYS A 53 12.20 -0.41 20.68
N PRO A 54 12.09 -0.71 19.37
CA PRO A 54 11.28 0.09 18.47
C PRO A 54 9.85 0.12 19.00
N LYS A 55 9.41 1.29 19.47
CA LYS A 55 8.04 1.49 19.91
C LYS A 55 7.18 1.57 18.66
N SER A 56 6.27 0.61 18.50
CA SER A 56 5.26 0.70 17.44
C SER A 56 4.46 2.00 17.63
N PRO A 57 4.38 2.89 16.62
CA PRO A 57 3.51 4.06 16.68
C PRO A 57 2.02 3.67 16.64
N ARG A 58 1.71 2.38 16.46
CA ARG A 58 0.34 1.88 16.38
C ARG A 58 -0.27 1.76 17.77
N LYS A 59 -1.41 2.40 18.00
CA LYS A 59 -2.25 2.14 19.19
C LYS A 59 -2.66 0.66 19.21
N LYS A 60 -2.53 -0.01 20.35
CA LYS A 60 -3.03 -1.38 20.53
C LYS A 60 -4.54 -1.40 20.26
N SER A 61 -4.97 -2.09 19.21
CA SER A 61 -6.39 -2.35 19.01
C SER A 61 -6.82 -3.42 20.01
N GLY A 62 -7.83 -3.16 20.86
CA GLY A 62 -8.42 -4.17 21.76
C GLY A 62 -9.18 -5.29 21.05
N ARG A 63 -8.79 -5.64 19.82
CA ARG A 63 -9.42 -6.65 18.98
C ARG A 63 -8.51 -7.86 18.88
N LYS A 64 -9.11 -9.05 19.01
CA LYS A 64 -8.43 -10.33 18.76
C LYS A 64 -7.91 -10.38 17.31
N SER A 65 -6.72 -10.97 17.13
CA SER A 65 -6.13 -11.25 15.82
C SER A 65 -7.03 -12.20 15.03
N GLY A 66 -7.14 -12.01 13.71
CA GLY A 66 -7.89 -12.90 12.81
C GLY A 66 -8.87 -12.18 11.87
N GLY A 67 -9.48 -12.97 10.99
CA GLY A 67 -10.51 -12.52 10.04
C GLY A 67 -11.79 -12.01 10.73
N GLN A 68 -12.67 -11.38 9.95
CA GLN A 68 -13.97 -10.94 10.47
C GLN A 68 -14.81 -12.18 10.87
N PRO A 69 -15.56 -12.13 11.99
CA PRO A 69 -16.45 -13.22 12.39
C PRO A 69 -17.40 -13.63 11.26
N GLY A 70 -17.49 -14.93 10.97
CA GLY A 70 -18.37 -15.49 9.92
C GLY A 70 -17.75 -15.64 8.53
N HIS A 71 -16.52 -15.17 8.29
CA HIS A 71 -15.82 -15.46 7.05
C HIS A 71 -15.23 -16.87 7.08
N LYS A 72 -15.64 -17.72 6.15
CA LYS A 72 -14.97 -19.00 5.89
C LYS A 72 -13.57 -18.70 5.37
N GLY A 73 -12.54 -19.18 6.06
CA GLY A 73 -11.16 -19.10 5.57
C GLY A 73 -11.01 -19.96 4.32
N SER A 74 -10.35 -19.41 3.29
CA SER A 74 -9.97 -20.13 2.06
C SER A 74 -8.47 -20.38 2.06
N THR A 75 -7.97 -21.07 3.08
CA THR A 75 -6.56 -21.48 3.13
C THR A 75 -6.33 -22.58 2.11
N LEU A 76 -5.33 -22.43 1.25
CA LEU A 76 -4.90 -23.49 0.33
C LEU A 76 -4.47 -24.71 1.15
N LYS A 77 -5.05 -25.86 0.86
CA LYS A 77 -4.67 -27.14 1.44
C LYS A 77 -3.74 -27.87 0.48
N GLN A 78 -2.83 -28.68 1.00
CA GLN A 78 -2.08 -29.60 0.15
C GLN A 78 -3.04 -30.49 -0.62
N VAL A 79 -2.75 -30.70 -1.90
CA VAL A 79 -3.51 -31.56 -2.81
C VAL A 79 -2.88 -32.95 -2.84
N GLU A 80 -3.68 -34.00 -2.96
CA GLU A 80 -3.16 -35.37 -3.00
C GLU A 80 -2.43 -35.66 -4.33
N HIS A 81 -2.94 -35.10 -5.44
CA HIS A 81 -2.41 -35.31 -6.78
C HIS A 81 -1.99 -33.97 -7.40
N PRO A 82 -0.71 -33.57 -7.30
CA PRO A 82 -0.22 -32.37 -7.96
C PRO A 82 -0.11 -32.58 -9.47
N ASN A 83 -0.24 -31.50 -10.25
CA ASN A 83 -0.07 -31.54 -11.71
C ASN A 83 1.34 -32.00 -12.12
N HIS A 84 2.35 -31.67 -11.32
CA HIS A 84 3.74 -32.05 -11.52
C HIS A 84 4.36 -32.47 -10.19
N ALA A 85 5.16 -33.53 -10.19
CA ALA A 85 5.95 -33.97 -9.06
C ALA A 85 7.43 -33.99 -9.48
N GLN A 86 8.26 -33.19 -8.80
CA GLN A 86 9.70 -33.14 -9.02
C GLN A 86 10.40 -33.74 -7.81
N GLU A 87 11.22 -34.77 -8.04
CA GLU A 87 12.07 -35.36 -7.01
C GLU A 87 13.43 -34.64 -6.97
N HIS A 88 13.89 -34.33 -5.77
CA HIS A 88 15.21 -33.73 -5.54
C HIS A 88 16.09 -34.75 -4.81
N ALA A 89 16.82 -35.55 -5.58
CA ALA A 89 17.70 -36.59 -5.04
C ALA A 89 18.91 -36.01 -4.31
N VAL A 90 19.29 -36.63 -3.19
CA VAL A 90 20.53 -36.31 -2.47
C VAL A 90 21.64 -37.17 -3.04
N THR A 91 22.54 -36.56 -3.81
CA THR A 91 23.65 -37.27 -4.44
C THR A 91 24.92 -37.28 -3.58
N GLN A 92 25.02 -36.40 -2.58
CA GLN A 92 26.22 -36.29 -1.76
C GLN A 92 25.86 -35.97 -0.31
N CYS A 93 26.68 -36.48 0.62
CA CYS A 93 26.58 -36.13 2.03
C CYS A 93 27.03 -34.68 2.28
N ASN A 94 26.18 -33.85 2.90
CA ASN A 94 26.53 -32.45 3.23
C ASN A 94 27.68 -32.30 4.23
N HIS A 95 28.08 -33.37 4.94
CA HIS A 95 29.14 -33.32 5.94
C HIS A 95 30.50 -33.77 5.38
N CYS A 96 30.55 -34.90 4.68
CA CYS A 96 31.79 -35.52 4.21
C CYS A 96 31.88 -35.64 2.68
N HIS A 97 30.87 -35.20 1.94
CA HIS A 97 30.79 -35.25 0.47
C HIS A 97 30.88 -36.65 -0.16
N ALA A 98 30.73 -37.71 0.63
CA ALA A 98 30.59 -39.06 0.11
C ALA A 98 29.40 -39.17 -0.85
N ASP A 99 29.56 -39.95 -1.91
CA ASP A 99 28.52 -40.20 -2.92
C ASP A 99 27.39 -41.05 -2.33
N LEU A 100 26.16 -40.56 -2.48
CA LEU A 100 24.91 -41.18 -2.03
C LEU A 100 24.00 -41.54 -3.20
N SER A 101 24.43 -41.36 -4.46
CA SER A 101 23.61 -41.57 -5.66
C SER A 101 23.04 -42.98 -5.80
N GLN A 102 23.72 -43.99 -5.25
CA GLN A 102 23.30 -45.40 -5.28
C GLN A 102 22.64 -45.87 -3.97
N GLN A 103 22.52 -44.99 -2.96
CA GLN A 103 21.93 -45.35 -1.68
C GLN A 103 20.41 -45.19 -1.72
N ALA A 104 19.68 -46.19 -1.23
CA ALA A 104 18.23 -46.15 -1.19
C ALA A 104 17.71 -45.05 -0.24
N SER A 105 16.68 -44.31 -0.68
CA SER A 105 15.98 -43.33 0.15
C SER A 105 15.22 -44.02 1.28
N ILE A 106 15.36 -43.52 2.51
CA ILE A 106 14.65 -44.06 3.69
C ILE A 106 13.26 -43.41 3.82
N GLN A 107 13.13 -42.13 3.48
CA GLN A 107 11.88 -41.37 3.57
C GLN A 107 11.93 -40.16 2.64
N HIS A 108 10.76 -39.67 2.22
CA HIS A 108 10.60 -38.43 1.47
C HIS A 108 9.82 -37.38 2.28
N GLU A 109 10.25 -36.13 2.17
CA GLU A 109 9.48 -34.96 2.63
C GLU A 109 8.97 -34.18 1.41
N ALA A 110 7.67 -33.88 1.38
CA ALA A 110 7.06 -33.14 0.28
C ALA A 110 6.66 -31.72 0.70
N ARG A 111 6.97 -30.74 -0.15
CA ARG A 111 6.48 -29.35 -0.06
C ARG A 111 5.78 -29.01 -1.37
N GLN A 112 4.61 -28.38 -1.30
CA GLN A 112 3.83 -27.99 -2.48
C GLN A 112 3.87 -26.48 -2.69
N VAL A 113 4.11 -26.09 -3.94
CA VAL A 113 4.06 -24.71 -4.40
C VAL A 113 2.86 -24.58 -5.34
N PHE A 114 2.01 -23.58 -5.11
CA PHE A 114 0.83 -23.30 -5.94
C PHE A 114 1.13 -22.11 -6.84
N ASP A 115 1.56 -22.40 -8.07
CA ASP A 115 1.79 -21.38 -9.10
C ASP A 115 0.62 -21.31 -10.08
N LEU A 116 0.32 -20.10 -10.54
CA LEU A 116 -0.67 -19.84 -11.60
C LEU A 116 0.09 -19.84 -12.93
N VAL A 117 -0.08 -20.90 -13.74
CA VAL A 117 0.69 -21.09 -14.98
C VAL A 117 0.39 -19.98 -15.99
N GLU A 118 -0.86 -19.83 -16.42
CA GLU A 118 -1.26 -18.78 -17.37
C GLU A 118 -2.68 -18.27 -17.05
N ILE A 119 -2.80 -16.98 -16.72
CA ILE A 119 -4.10 -16.33 -16.52
C ILE A 119 -4.63 -15.89 -17.88
N ASN A 120 -5.46 -16.72 -18.50
CA ASN A 120 -6.13 -16.38 -19.75
C ASN A 120 -7.32 -15.44 -19.50
N VAL A 121 -7.34 -14.30 -20.17
CA VAL A 121 -8.46 -13.35 -20.12
C VAL A 121 -9.58 -13.87 -21.02
N CYS A 122 -10.72 -14.23 -20.42
CA CYS A 122 -11.92 -14.57 -21.19
C CYS A 122 -12.57 -13.29 -21.71
N VAL A 123 -12.51 -13.06 -23.02
CA VAL A 123 -13.20 -11.96 -23.70
C VAL A 123 -14.52 -12.47 -24.27
N THR A 124 -15.65 -11.97 -23.77
CA THR A 124 -16.98 -12.29 -24.29
C THR A 124 -17.50 -11.12 -25.13
N VAL A 125 -17.80 -11.37 -26.40
CA VAL A 125 -18.47 -10.39 -27.28
C VAL A 125 -19.98 -10.62 -27.19
N HIS A 126 -20.72 -9.61 -26.73
CA HIS A 126 -22.18 -9.68 -26.63
C HIS A 126 -22.84 -9.12 -27.90
N CYS A 127 -23.24 -10.00 -28.82
CA CYS A 127 -23.94 -9.62 -30.04
C CYS A 127 -25.46 -9.45 -29.82
N VAL A 128 -26.04 -8.44 -30.44
CA VAL A 128 -27.50 -8.21 -30.48
C VAL A 128 -28.02 -8.54 -31.86
N GLN A 129 -29.12 -9.30 -31.90
CA GLN A 129 -29.86 -9.48 -33.15
C GLN A 129 -30.67 -8.21 -33.47
N ILE A 130 -30.54 -7.75 -34.71
CA ILE A 130 -31.37 -6.67 -35.25
C ILE A 130 -32.24 -7.27 -36.35
N LYS A 131 -33.56 -7.19 -36.18
CA LYS A 131 -34.57 -7.70 -37.11
C LYS A 131 -35.43 -6.56 -37.61
N THR A 132 -35.89 -6.63 -38.84
CA THR A 132 -36.92 -5.72 -39.37
C THR A 132 -38.26 -6.41 -39.27
N CYS A 133 -39.26 -5.71 -38.74
CA CYS A 133 -40.61 -6.24 -38.68
C CYS A 133 -41.25 -6.16 -40.08
N PHE A 134 -41.54 -7.30 -40.71
CA PHE A 134 -42.20 -7.38 -42.01
C PHE A 134 -43.34 -8.42 -41.92
N PRO A 135 -44.51 -8.21 -42.59
CA PRO A 135 -44.86 -7.13 -43.53
C PRO A 135 -45.43 -5.86 -42.91
N LEU A 136 -45.78 -5.85 -41.62
CA LEU A 136 -46.66 -4.81 -41.07
C LEU A 136 -46.06 -3.39 -40.99
N CYS A 137 -44.91 -3.20 -40.36
CA CYS A 137 -44.46 -1.84 -40.00
C CYS A 137 -43.04 -1.47 -40.45
N ARG A 138 -42.27 -2.40 -41.02
CA ARG A 138 -40.89 -2.22 -41.53
C ARG A 138 -39.90 -1.62 -40.52
N SER A 139 -40.29 -1.48 -39.25
CA SER A 139 -39.47 -0.90 -38.21
C SER A 139 -38.31 -1.83 -37.83
N ARG A 140 -37.14 -1.23 -37.59
CA ARG A 140 -35.93 -1.95 -37.19
C ARG A 140 -35.96 -2.18 -35.69
N GLN A 141 -36.10 -3.45 -35.29
CA GLN A 141 -36.15 -3.91 -33.92
C GLN A 141 -34.81 -4.52 -33.54
N GLY A 142 -34.08 -3.87 -32.64
CA GLY A 142 -32.90 -4.44 -31.99
C GLY A 142 -33.09 -4.33 -30.49
N ARG A 143 -32.85 -5.42 -29.75
CA ARG A 143 -32.81 -5.35 -28.29
C ARG A 143 -31.46 -4.78 -27.88
N VAL A 144 -31.40 -3.60 -27.28
CA VAL A 144 -30.13 -3.07 -26.75
C VAL A 144 -29.50 -4.15 -25.87
N SER A 145 -28.29 -4.61 -26.22
CA SER A 145 -27.57 -5.57 -25.38
C SER A 145 -27.42 -4.88 -24.04
N GLY A 146 -27.92 -5.50 -22.98
CA GLY A 146 -27.64 -5.05 -21.61
C GLY A 146 -26.14 -5.02 -21.27
N GLY A 147 -25.25 -5.37 -22.21
CA GLY A 147 -23.79 -5.35 -22.10
C GLY A 147 -23.12 -3.98 -22.00
N SER A 148 -23.85 -2.87 -22.21
CA SER A 148 -23.40 -1.53 -21.74
C SER A 148 -24.22 -1.00 -20.55
N VAL A 149 -25.15 -1.80 -20.02
CA VAL A 149 -26.00 -1.43 -18.87
C VAL A 149 -25.62 -2.19 -17.59
N THR A 150 -24.64 -3.09 -17.62
CA THR A 150 -24.10 -3.69 -16.38
C THR A 150 -22.92 -2.92 -15.79
N GLN A 151 -22.98 -1.59 -15.71
CA GLN A 151 -22.38 -0.88 -14.57
C GLN A 151 -22.89 0.53 -14.30
N HIS A 152 -23.99 0.98 -14.93
CA HIS A 152 -24.53 2.31 -14.66
C HIS A 152 -26.04 2.24 -14.46
N GLN A 153 -26.45 1.70 -13.31
CA GLN A 153 -27.79 1.99 -12.75
C GLN A 153 -27.96 3.46 -12.36
N GLN A 154 -26.95 4.31 -12.61
CA GLN A 154 -26.87 5.66 -12.08
C GLN A 154 -26.28 6.62 -13.14
N GLN A 155 -27.09 7.58 -13.59
CA GLN A 155 -26.78 8.49 -14.72
C GLN A 155 -25.62 9.43 -14.39
N TRP A 156 -25.51 9.85 -13.12
CA TRP A 156 -24.43 10.75 -12.66
C TRP A 156 -23.01 10.21 -12.89
N VAL A 157 -22.83 8.88 -12.93
CA VAL A 157 -21.51 8.26 -13.12
C VAL A 157 -21.04 8.44 -14.57
N ALA A 158 -21.95 8.32 -15.54
CA ALA A 158 -21.64 8.52 -16.94
C ALA A 158 -21.26 9.99 -17.21
N GLU A 159 -22.03 10.93 -16.68
CA GLU A 159 -21.75 12.36 -16.78
C GLU A 159 -20.44 12.74 -16.06
N LEU A 160 -20.14 12.12 -14.92
CA LEU A 160 -18.88 12.35 -14.21
C LEU A 160 -17.69 11.84 -15.01
N SER A 161 -17.81 10.67 -15.63
CA SER A 161 -16.79 10.13 -16.52
C SER A 161 -16.50 11.08 -17.68
N GLN A 162 -17.55 11.59 -18.33
CA GLN A 162 -17.41 12.58 -19.41
C GLN A 162 -16.75 13.88 -18.93
N CYS A 163 -17.15 14.40 -17.78
CA CYS A 163 -16.52 15.59 -17.17
C CYS A 163 -15.02 15.38 -16.92
N LEU A 164 -14.63 14.23 -16.38
CA LEU A 164 -13.23 13.91 -16.09
C LEU A 164 -12.38 13.72 -17.35
N LEU A 165 -12.94 13.07 -18.37
CA LEU A 165 -12.26 12.88 -19.65
C LEU A 165 -12.09 14.22 -20.40
N GLY A 166 -13.10 15.09 -20.35
CA GLY A 166 -13.00 16.45 -20.88
C GLY A 166 -11.92 17.27 -20.19
N ALA A 167 -11.88 17.23 -18.85
CA ALA A 167 -10.84 17.89 -18.06
C ALA A 167 -9.44 17.37 -18.37
N LYS A 168 -9.30 16.04 -18.53
CA LYS A 168 -8.03 15.41 -18.91
C LYS A 168 -7.57 15.88 -20.29
N ARG A 169 -8.47 15.91 -21.28
CA ARG A 169 -8.14 16.36 -22.64
C ARG A 169 -7.61 17.80 -22.63
N GLU A 170 -8.30 18.71 -21.96
CA GLU A 170 -7.85 20.12 -21.90
C GLU A 170 -6.52 20.27 -21.16
N VAL A 171 -6.28 19.46 -20.12
CA VAL A 171 -4.97 19.38 -19.44
C VAL A 171 -3.88 18.90 -20.40
N ASP A 172 -4.16 17.86 -21.19
CA ASP A 172 -3.22 17.30 -22.16
C ASP A 172 -2.93 18.31 -23.29
N ASP A 173 -3.95 19.01 -23.80
CA ASP A 173 -3.81 20.07 -24.80
C ASP A 173 -3.00 21.26 -24.26
N ALA A 174 -3.25 21.67 -23.02
CA ALA A 174 -2.52 22.74 -22.37
C ALA A 174 -1.05 22.37 -22.10
N LYS A 175 -0.75 21.10 -21.78
CA LYS A 175 0.63 20.58 -21.71
C LYS A 175 1.30 20.59 -23.07
N ALA A 176 0.60 20.18 -24.13
CA ALA A 176 1.13 20.24 -25.50
C ALA A 176 1.46 21.68 -25.92
N ALA A 177 0.69 22.66 -25.45
CA ALA A 177 0.93 24.09 -25.65
C ALA A 177 1.94 24.73 -24.67
N ASN A 178 2.58 23.94 -23.80
CA ASN A 178 3.48 24.41 -22.72
C ASN A 178 2.86 25.46 -21.79
N ALA A 179 1.54 25.43 -21.60
CA ALA A 179 0.86 26.31 -20.65
C ALA A 179 1.10 25.83 -19.21
N PRO A 180 1.32 26.74 -18.24
CA PRO A 180 1.63 26.37 -16.85
C PRO A 180 0.41 25.87 -16.07
N SER A 181 -0.80 26.24 -16.50
CA SER A 181 -2.06 25.77 -15.90
C SER A 181 -3.22 26.01 -16.87
N LEU A 182 -4.34 25.33 -16.63
CA LEU A 182 -5.60 25.68 -17.29
C LEU A 182 -6.06 27.08 -16.86
N MET A 183 -6.80 27.76 -17.73
CA MET A 183 -7.43 29.05 -17.39
C MET A 183 -8.32 28.91 -16.15
N ALA A 184 -8.30 29.91 -15.26
CA ALA A 184 -9.06 29.92 -14.01
C ALA A 184 -10.58 29.69 -14.22
N SER A 185 -11.13 30.17 -15.33
CA SER A 185 -12.52 29.94 -15.74
C SER A 185 -12.81 28.45 -16.02
N ARG A 186 -11.90 27.75 -16.69
CA ARG A 186 -12.01 26.31 -16.99
C ARG A 186 -11.85 25.46 -15.73
N ILE A 187 -10.91 25.83 -14.85
CA ILE A 187 -10.76 25.17 -13.54
C ILE A 187 -12.05 25.29 -12.73
N THR A 188 -12.64 26.49 -12.68
CA THR A 188 -13.90 26.74 -11.97
C THR A 188 -15.07 25.99 -12.61
N TYR A 189 -15.12 25.91 -13.95
CA TYR A 189 -16.12 25.13 -14.67
C TYR A 189 -16.08 23.65 -14.29
N PHE A 190 -14.90 23.02 -14.34
CA PHE A 190 -14.76 21.61 -14.00
C PHE A 190 -15.00 21.34 -12.51
N ASP A 191 -14.61 22.26 -11.61
CA ASP A 191 -14.92 22.10 -10.18
C ASP A 191 -16.44 22.16 -9.90
N ARG A 192 -17.15 23.09 -10.56
CA ARG A 192 -18.62 23.20 -10.46
C ARG A 192 -19.32 21.98 -11.05
N CYS A 193 -18.88 21.53 -12.22
CA CYS A 193 -19.42 20.33 -12.87
C CYS A 193 -19.23 19.10 -11.98
N TYR A 194 -18.02 18.89 -11.47
CA TYR A 194 -17.69 17.80 -10.55
C TYR A 194 -18.53 17.86 -9.27
N SER A 195 -18.70 19.05 -8.67
CA SER A 195 -19.54 19.24 -7.48
C SER A 195 -21.00 18.88 -7.71
N ARG A 196 -21.57 19.32 -8.85
CA ARG A 196 -22.96 19.07 -9.22
C ARG A 196 -23.23 17.58 -9.36
N LEU A 197 -22.32 16.87 -10.04
CA LEU A 197 -22.43 15.44 -10.30
C LEU A 197 -22.30 14.60 -9.03
N LEU A 198 -21.45 15.00 -8.08
CA LEU A 198 -21.41 14.36 -6.76
C LEU A 198 -22.68 14.58 -5.94
N ARG A 199 -23.39 15.70 -6.10
CA ARG A 199 -24.69 15.89 -5.44
C ARG A 199 -25.75 14.98 -6.05
N ALA A 200 -25.90 15.01 -7.38
CA ALA A 200 -26.81 14.11 -8.10
C ALA A 200 -26.56 12.64 -7.72
N GLY A 201 -25.28 12.24 -7.64
CA GLY A 201 -24.92 10.90 -7.25
C GLY A 201 -25.33 10.50 -5.84
N ARG A 202 -25.39 11.44 -4.90
CA ARG A 202 -25.86 11.19 -3.53
C ARG A 202 -27.35 10.85 -3.50
N ASP A 203 -28.15 11.49 -4.35
CA ASP A 203 -29.61 11.28 -4.40
C ASP A 203 -29.96 9.93 -5.04
N GLU A 204 -29.07 9.46 -5.91
CA GLU A 204 -29.15 8.20 -6.65
C GLU A 204 -28.61 6.98 -5.87
N LEU A 205 -28.09 7.16 -4.65
CA LEU A 205 -27.50 6.07 -3.86
C LEU A 205 -28.55 5.05 -3.39
N PRO A 206 -28.39 3.74 -3.68
CA PRO A 206 -29.35 2.74 -3.22
C PRO A 206 -29.32 2.62 -1.70
N LEU A 207 -30.51 2.72 -1.09
CA LEU A 207 -30.71 2.48 0.34
C LEU A 207 -30.53 0.98 0.63
N LEU A 208 -29.39 0.62 1.22
CA LEU A 208 -29.23 -0.74 1.74
C LEU A 208 -29.97 -0.86 3.08
N PRO A 209 -30.77 -1.92 3.28
CA PRO A 209 -31.38 -2.18 4.57
C PRO A 209 -30.28 -2.30 5.63
N VAL A 210 -30.41 -1.50 6.69
CA VAL A 210 -29.50 -1.54 7.83
C VAL A 210 -29.87 -2.74 8.67
N ASP A 211 -28.95 -3.70 8.76
CA ASP A 211 -29.09 -4.81 9.70
C ASP A 211 -28.97 -4.29 11.14
N LYS A 212 -30.12 -4.12 11.80
CA LYS A 212 -30.24 -3.61 13.17
C LYS A 212 -29.63 -4.57 14.20
N ASN A 213 -29.38 -5.84 13.84
CA ASN A 213 -28.80 -6.86 14.72
C ASN A 213 -27.26 -6.94 14.62
N LYS A 214 -26.64 -6.13 13.76
CA LYS A 214 -25.18 -6.12 13.57
C LYS A 214 -24.46 -5.44 14.73
N LYS A 215 -23.91 -6.24 15.65
CA LYS A 215 -23.16 -5.77 16.82
C LYS A 215 -21.73 -5.26 16.52
N ARG A 216 -21.17 -5.46 15.30
CA ARG A 216 -19.73 -5.18 15.00
C ARG A 216 -19.43 -4.87 13.52
N GLY A 217 -18.51 -3.91 13.29
CA GLY A 217 -17.89 -3.60 11.97
C GLY A 217 -18.62 -2.54 11.16
N ARG A 218 -17.91 -1.83 10.24
CA ARG A 218 -18.53 -0.81 9.37
C ARG A 218 -19.75 -1.43 8.67
N PRO A 219 -20.92 -0.76 8.64
CA PRO A 219 -22.07 -1.27 7.91
C PRO A 219 -21.67 -1.55 6.46
N LYS A 220 -22.18 -2.65 5.89
CA LYS A 220 -21.87 -3.03 4.51
C LYS A 220 -22.41 -1.90 3.64
N GLN A 221 -21.53 -1.15 3.01
CA GLN A 221 -21.89 -0.09 2.09
C GLN A 221 -22.02 -0.66 0.68
N HIS A 222 -22.94 -0.09 -0.10
CA HIS A 222 -23.10 -0.45 -1.51
C HIS A 222 -21.84 -0.07 -2.29
N LYS A 223 -21.52 -0.81 -3.36
CA LYS A 223 -20.35 -0.51 -4.21
C LYS A 223 -20.37 0.94 -4.72
N VAL A 224 -21.55 1.43 -5.13
CA VAL A 224 -21.76 2.82 -5.60
C VAL A 224 -21.50 3.84 -4.48
N LYS A 225 -21.93 3.56 -3.24
CA LYS A 225 -21.66 4.44 -2.09
C LYS A 225 -20.17 4.51 -1.76
N ASN A 226 -19.46 3.39 -1.82
CA ASN A 226 -18.01 3.39 -1.62
C ASN A 226 -17.27 4.21 -2.69
N LEU A 227 -17.74 4.17 -3.94
CA LEU A 227 -17.19 4.98 -5.03
C LEU A 227 -17.45 6.47 -4.80
N HIS A 228 -18.69 6.84 -4.47
CA HIS A 228 -19.07 8.22 -4.14
C HIS A 228 -18.24 8.79 -2.98
N ASP A 229 -18.15 8.06 -1.86
CA ASP A 229 -17.35 8.46 -0.69
C ASP A 229 -15.88 8.74 -1.08
N ARG A 230 -15.28 7.92 -1.95
CA ARG A 230 -13.90 8.13 -2.44
C ARG A 230 -13.77 9.40 -3.26
N LEU A 231 -14.71 9.65 -4.17
CA LEU A 231 -14.69 10.82 -5.04
C LEU A 231 -14.87 12.12 -4.25
N VAL A 232 -15.76 12.13 -3.26
CA VAL A 232 -15.91 13.25 -2.30
C VAL A 232 -14.60 13.52 -1.57
N ASN A 233 -13.94 12.48 -1.06
CA ASN A 233 -12.66 12.62 -0.38
C ASN A 233 -11.56 13.17 -1.30
N HIS A 234 -11.49 12.73 -2.56
CA HIS A 234 -10.52 13.25 -3.53
C HIS A 234 -10.72 14.74 -3.83
N LYS A 235 -11.98 15.21 -3.86
CA LYS A 235 -12.28 16.64 -3.97
C LYS A 235 -11.87 17.40 -2.71
N GLY A 236 -12.24 16.90 -1.52
CA GLY A 236 -11.92 17.54 -0.25
C GLY A 236 -10.42 17.62 0.03
N ALA A 237 -9.65 16.63 -0.42
CA ALA A 237 -8.18 16.64 -0.36
C ALA A 237 -7.53 17.54 -1.42
N GLY A 238 -8.32 18.21 -2.27
CA GLY A 238 -7.82 19.06 -3.35
C GLY A 238 -7.11 18.31 -4.48
N VAL A 239 -7.15 16.98 -4.49
CA VAL A 239 -6.43 16.14 -5.48
C VAL A 239 -6.93 16.41 -6.89
N PHE A 240 -8.24 16.64 -7.04
CA PHE A 240 -8.85 17.00 -8.31
C PHE A 240 -8.35 18.35 -8.82
N ILE A 241 -8.44 19.41 -8.00
CA ILE A 241 -8.03 20.77 -8.38
C ILE A 241 -6.52 20.82 -8.65
N ARG A 242 -5.70 20.17 -7.81
CA ARG A 242 -4.24 20.12 -7.99
C ARG A 242 -3.83 19.54 -9.34
N ARG A 243 -4.56 18.56 -9.86
CA ARG A 243 -4.31 17.98 -11.19
C ARG A 243 -4.69 18.91 -12.35
N LEU A 244 -5.58 19.87 -12.13
CA LEU A 244 -5.96 20.86 -13.15
C LEU A 244 -5.04 22.09 -13.11
N THR A 245 -4.40 22.35 -11.98
CA THR A 245 -3.48 23.48 -11.78
C THR A 245 -2.01 23.13 -11.97
N ALA A 246 -1.62 21.86 -11.86
CA ALA A 246 -0.25 21.40 -12.06
C ALA A 246 -0.12 20.70 -13.42
N LEU A 247 0.17 21.49 -14.47
CA LEU A 247 0.51 20.98 -15.79
C LEU A 247 2.00 20.67 -15.88
#